data_AF-A0A1M7ZJT4-F1
#
_entry.id   AF-A0A1M7ZJT4-F1
#
_cell.length_a   1.000
_cell.length_b   1.000
_cell.length_c   1.000
_cell.angle_alpha   90.00
_cell.angle_beta   90.00
_cell.angle_gamma   90.00
#
_symmetry.space_group_name_H-M   'P 1'
#
loop_
_entity.id
_entity.type
_entity.pdbx_description
1 polymer ?
#
loop_
_entity_poly.entity_id
_entity_poly.type
_entity_poly.pdbx_seq_one_letter_code
_entity_poly.pdbx_strand_id
1 'polypeptide(L)'
;MKRTVQAAVAALMIASTALVGPAFAAESSASSVTGTFEAPAADWLFVQNAQGVTFDGHTMTLQGVTPQTVMFTDRPQRMSGDISTTAFLKTWTEGKDNFQKDPPNATLSVVVDGKEQTAVVELSNPRLAGNDLTYDVRVLNGDMPQKGGSATLFIDWWYGPYGGVCHYGPWGGVRCFHPW
;
A
#
# COMPACT_ATOMS: atom_id res chain seq x y z
N MET A 1 -33.25 51.33 80.28
CA MET A 1 -34.08 52.35 79.58
C MET A 1 -33.47 52.56 78.20
N LYS A 2 -34.23 52.28 77.11
CA LYS A 2 -33.92 52.52 75.67
C LYS A 2 -32.90 51.53 75.03
N ARG A 3 -33.36 50.58 74.19
CA ARG A 3 -33.50 50.62 72.69
C ARG A 3 -32.12 50.49 72.01
N THR A 4 -31.77 49.66 71.02
CA THR A 4 -32.39 48.81 69.95
C THR A 4 -31.18 48.00 69.36
N VAL A 5 -31.23 46.85 68.66
CA VAL A 5 -31.62 46.58 67.26
C VAL A 5 -31.38 45.08 66.99
N GLN A 6 -32.36 44.39 66.38
CA GLN A 6 -32.21 43.09 65.73
C GLN A 6 -31.48 43.24 64.39
N ALA A 7 -30.50 42.38 64.10
CA ALA A 7 -30.05 42.13 62.73
C ALA A 7 -30.68 40.82 62.25
N ALA A 8 -31.67 40.93 61.37
CA ALA A 8 -32.23 39.81 60.62
C ALA A 8 -31.26 39.45 59.48
N VAL A 9 -30.87 38.18 59.41
CA VAL A 9 -30.13 37.62 58.27
C VAL A 9 -31.17 37.23 57.21
N ALA A 10 -31.19 37.97 56.10
CA ALA A 10 -31.97 37.63 54.92
C ALA A 10 -31.14 36.72 54.01
N ALA A 11 -31.65 35.52 53.74
CA ALA A 11 -31.14 34.61 52.73
C ALA A 11 -31.47 35.14 51.32
N LEU A 12 -30.52 35.03 50.39
CA LEU A 12 -30.81 35.13 48.96
C LEU A 12 -29.99 34.08 48.21
N MET A 13 -30.69 33.04 47.77
CA MET A 13 -30.18 32.00 46.87
C MET A 13 -30.06 32.59 45.46
N ILE A 14 -28.84 32.72 44.96
CA ILE A 14 -28.59 33.12 43.57
C ILE A 14 -28.49 31.86 42.72
N ALA A 15 -29.46 31.68 41.83
CA ALA A 15 -29.48 30.64 40.80
C ALA A 15 -28.28 30.82 39.86
N SER A 16 -27.41 29.81 39.78
CA SER A 16 -26.29 29.78 38.83
C SER A 16 -26.81 29.38 37.45
N THR A 17 -26.83 30.32 36.52
CA THR A 17 -27.10 30.06 35.09
C THR A 17 -25.88 29.40 34.46
N ALA A 18 -26.02 28.15 34.04
CA ALA A 18 -25.02 27.46 33.24
C ALA A 18 -24.96 28.08 31.83
N LEU A 19 -23.87 28.80 31.53
CA LEU A 19 -23.55 29.22 30.17
C LEU A 19 -23.00 28.01 29.40
N VAL A 20 -23.88 27.33 28.66
CA VAL A 20 -23.46 26.40 27.60
C VAL A 20 -22.97 27.25 26.43
N GLY A 21 -21.66 27.47 26.36
CA GLY A 21 -21.03 28.03 25.17
C GLY A 21 -21.10 27.03 24.01
N PRO A 22 -21.19 27.48 22.75
CA PRO A 22 -21.10 26.58 21.63
C PRO A 22 -19.73 25.90 21.65
N ALA A 23 -19.71 24.59 21.78
CA ALA A 23 -18.54 23.79 21.48
C ALA A 23 -18.28 23.96 19.98
N PHE A 24 -17.37 24.86 19.62
CA PHE A 24 -16.78 24.85 18.29
C PHE A 24 -16.07 23.49 18.17
N ALA A 25 -16.67 22.57 17.42
CA ALA A 25 -15.95 21.45 16.87
C ALA A 25 -14.79 22.07 16.08
N ALA A 26 -13.57 21.90 16.57
CA ALA A 26 -12.39 22.18 15.77
C ALA A 26 -12.40 21.19 14.61
N GLU A 27 -13.00 21.58 13.49
CA GLU A 27 -12.77 20.91 12.22
C GLU A 27 -11.27 20.98 11.98
N SER A 28 -10.61 19.84 12.17
CA SER A 28 -9.24 19.64 11.73
C SER A 28 -9.23 19.88 10.23
N SER A 29 -8.90 21.11 9.85
CA SER A 29 -8.65 21.49 8.47
C SER A 29 -7.42 20.69 8.07
N ALA A 30 -7.64 19.53 7.44
CA ALA A 30 -6.58 18.81 6.76
C ALA A 30 -6.08 19.75 5.66
N SER A 31 -5.03 20.51 5.96
CA SER A 31 -4.34 21.31 4.97
C SER A 31 -3.88 20.35 3.88
N SER A 32 -4.51 20.44 2.73
CA SER A 32 -4.09 19.76 1.51
C SER A 32 -2.71 20.31 1.14
N VAL A 33 -1.65 19.62 1.55
CA VAL A 33 -0.29 19.91 1.10
C VAL A 33 -0.29 19.69 -0.41
N THR A 34 -0.49 20.74 -1.18
CA THR A 34 -0.55 20.64 -2.64
C THR A 34 0.87 20.88 -3.15
N GLY A 35 1.57 19.82 -3.56
CA GLY A 35 2.95 19.91 -4.03
C GLY A 35 3.48 18.57 -4.54
N THR A 36 4.36 18.64 -5.55
CA THR A 36 5.17 17.50 -5.99
C THR A 36 6.49 17.47 -5.24
N PHE A 37 7.01 16.28 -4.97
CA PHE A 37 8.31 16.08 -4.33
C PHE A 37 8.97 14.82 -4.88
N GLU A 38 10.29 14.74 -4.78
CA GLU A 38 11.05 13.54 -5.15
C GLU A 38 10.74 12.39 -4.18
N ALA A 39 10.52 11.20 -4.72
CA ALA A 39 10.26 10.01 -3.92
C ALA A 39 11.43 9.74 -2.95
N PRO A 40 11.21 9.68 -1.62
CA PRO A 40 12.23 9.23 -0.69
C PRO A 40 12.54 7.74 -0.90
N ALA A 41 13.69 7.30 -0.40
CA ALA A 41 13.98 5.87 -0.30
C ALA A 41 12.90 5.17 0.54
N ALA A 42 12.45 4.01 0.07
CA ALA A 42 11.37 3.26 0.68
C ALA A 42 11.43 1.77 0.31
N ASP A 43 10.86 0.94 1.18
CA ASP A 43 10.59 -0.47 0.91
C ASP A 43 9.35 -0.55 0.03
N TRP A 44 9.53 -0.93 -1.23
CA TRP A 44 8.45 -0.99 -2.21
C TRP A 44 7.95 -2.43 -2.37
N LEU A 45 6.64 -2.56 -2.43
CA LEU A 45 5.91 -3.79 -2.63
C LEU A 45 5.09 -3.66 -3.91
N PHE A 46 4.99 -4.75 -4.67
CA PHE A 46 4.33 -4.78 -5.96
C PHE A 46 3.24 -5.83 -6.01
N VAL A 47 2.21 -5.58 -6.81
CA VAL A 47 1.12 -6.52 -7.04
C VAL A 47 0.87 -6.67 -8.53
N GLN A 48 1.00 -7.91 -9.01
CA GLN A 48 0.58 -8.31 -10.34
C GLN A 48 -0.69 -9.15 -10.24
N ASN A 49 -1.63 -8.94 -11.15
CA ASN A 49 -2.84 -9.75 -11.26
C ASN A 49 -2.86 -10.48 -12.59
N ALA A 50 -3.39 -11.69 -12.61
CA ALA A 50 -3.49 -12.53 -13.79
C ALA A 50 -4.81 -13.31 -13.79
N GLN A 51 -5.27 -13.69 -14.98
CA GLN A 51 -6.50 -14.48 -15.17
C GLN A 51 -6.28 -15.96 -14.84
N GLY A 52 -5.04 -16.43 -14.94
CA GLY A 52 -4.66 -17.80 -14.68
C GLY A 52 -3.20 -17.90 -14.24
N VAL A 53 -2.83 -19.06 -13.71
CA VAL A 53 -1.44 -19.41 -13.46
C VAL A 53 -1.20 -20.86 -13.84
N THR A 54 -0.02 -21.14 -14.39
CA THR A 54 0.48 -22.50 -14.61
C THR A 54 1.88 -22.65 -14.04
N PHE A 55 2.21 -23.86 -13.59
CA PHE A 55 3.51 -24.19 -13.04
C PHE A 55 3.95 -25.57 -13.51
N ASP A 56 5.13 -25.67 -14.13
CA ASP A 56 5.64 -26.92 -14.71
C ASP A 56 6.66 -27.65 -13.81
N GLY A 57 6.88 -27.14 -12.60
CA GLY A 57 7.91 -27.62 -11.67
C GLY A 57 9.16 -26.72 -11.62
N HIS A 58 9.35 -25.85 -12.60
CA HIS A 58 10.47 -24.90 -12.66
C HIS A 58 10.05 -23.48 -13.00
N THR A 59 9.09 -23.32 -13.91
CA THR A 59 8.62 -22.02 -14.39
C THR A 59 7.16 -21.81 -14.04
N MET A 60 6.85 -20.59 -13.59
CA MET A 60 5.49 -20.13 -13.35
C MET A 60 5.09 -19.16 -14.47
N THR A 61 3.99 -19.43 -15.16
CA THR A 61 3.40 -18.49 -16.13
C THR A 61 2.12 -17.91 -15.58
N LEU A 62 2.11 -16.59 -15.38
CA LEU A 62 0.93 -15.78 -15.15
C LEU A 62 0.24 -15.53 -16.51
N GLN A 63 -0.96 -16.08 -16.69
CA GLN A 63 -1.71 -16.01 -17.93
C GLN A 63 -2.62 -14.80 -17.95
N GLY A 64 -2.57 -14.02 -19.04
CA GLY A 64 -3.37 -12.79 -19.15
C GLY A 64 -3.08 -11.80 -18.02
N VAL A 65 -1.80 -11.52 -17.76
CA VAL A 65 -1.36 -10.55 -16.75
C VAL A 65 -1.93 -9.17 -17.07
N THR A 66 -2.33 -8.43 -16.03
CA THR A 66 -2.76 -7.05 -16.19
C THR A 66 -1.61 -6.20 -16.73
N PRO A 67 -1.86 -5.25 -17.65
CA PRO A 67 -0.81 -4.35 -18.14
C PRO A 67 -0.33 -3.36 -17.07
N GLN A 68 -0.99 -3.32 -15.92
CA GLN A 68 -0.67 -2.50 -14.76
C GLN A 68 -0.14 -3.40 -13.64
N THR A 69 0.96 -2.98 -13.02
CA THR A 69 1.48 -3.48 -11.75
C THR A 69 1.26 -2.39 -10.69
N VAL A 70 0.55 -2.74 -9.62
CA VAL A 70 0.34 -1.82 -8.49
C VAL A 70 1.62 -1.77 -7.67
N MET A 71 1.99 -0.60 -7.16
CA MET A 71 3.13 -0.44 -6.26
C MET A 71 2.75 0.38 -5.03
N PHE A 72 3.31 0.03 -3.89
CA PHE A 72 3.10 0.77 -2.64
C PHE A 72 4.26 0.55 -1.68
N THR A 73 4.40 1.43 -0.70
CA THR A 73 5.48 1.37 0.29
C THR A 73 4.95 0.97 1.65
N ASP A 74 5.79 0.29 2.42
CA ASP A 74 5.53 0.09 3.84
C ASP A 74 5.71 1.39 4.65
N ARG A 75 5.46 1.33 5.96
CA ARG A 75 5.68 2.42 6.91
C ARG A 75 7.18 2.82 6.92
N PRO A 76 7.49 4.11 7.09
CA PRO A 76 6.58 5.21 7.38
C PRO A 76 5.97 5.90 6.15
N GLN A 77 6.46 5.63 4.94
CA GLN A 77 6.22 6.47 3.77
C GLN A 77 4.78 6.39 3.25
N ARG A 78 4.15 5.20 3.25
CA ARG A 78 2.74 4.99 2.84
C ARG A 78 2.39 5.63 1.49
N MET A 79 3.34 5.62 0.58
CA MET A 79 3.18 6.04 -0.80
C MET A 79 2.60 4.89 -1.62
N SER A 80 1.77 5.21 -2.60
CA SER A 80 1.25 4.24 -3.57
C SER A 80 1.31 4.78 -4.99
N GLY A 81 1.19 3.90 -5.95
CA GLY A 81 1.18 4.24 -7.36
C GLY A 81 0.97 3.00 -8.19
N ASP A 82 1.22 3.16 -9.47
CA ASP A 82 1.19 2.08 -10.42
C ASP A 82 2.21 2.33 -11.51
N ILE A 83 2.67 1.23 -12.09
CA ILE A 83 3.62 1.21 -13.20
C ILE A 83 3.11 0.22 -14.25
N SER A 84 3.44 0.43 -15.52
CA SER A 84 3.13 -0.59 -16.51
C SER A 84 3.89 -1.88 -16.18
N THR A 85 3.27 -3.04 -16.39
CA THR A 85 3.91 -4.34 -16.14
C THR A 85 5.20 -4.46 -16.96
N THR A 86 5.20 -3.97 -18.21
CA THR A 86 6.40 -3.93 -19.04
C THR A 86 7.53 -3.09 -18.42
N ALA A 87 7.22 -1.92 -17.87
CA ALA A 87 8.22 -1.10 -17.20
C ALA A 87 8.67 -1.72 -15.87
N PHE A 88 7.77 -2.37 -15.12
CA PHE A 88 8.15 -3.13 -13.93
C PHE A 88 9.21 -4.18 -14.25
N LEU A 89 9.13 -4.90 -15.39
CA LEU A 89 10.14 -5.92 -15.73
C LEU A 89 11.56 -5.37 -15.92
N LYS A 90 11.72 -4.06 -16.18
CA LYS A 90 13.04 -3.42 -16.26
C LYS A 90 13.81 -3.45 -14.94
N THR A 91 13.11 -3.61 -13.80
CA THR A 91 13.73 -3.75 -12.46
C THR A 91 14.65 -4.97 -12.34
N TRP A 92 14.60 -5.93 -13.26
CA TRP A 92 15.58 -7.01 -13.34
C TRP A 92 16.95 -6.54 -13.84
N THR A 93 16.99 -5.70 -14.87
CA THR A 93 18.24 -5.41 -15.59
C THR A 93 18.76 -3.99 -15.39
N GLU A 94 17.88 -3.05 -15.03
CA GLU A 94 18.21 -1.65 -14.82
C GLU A 94 18.47 -1.34 -13.33
N GLY A 95 19.27 -0.31 -13.06
CA GLY A 95 19.62 0.10 -11.70
C GLY A 95 20.84 -0.62 -11.11
N LYS A 96 21.40 -0.03 -10.05
CA LYS A 96 22.59 -0.56 -9.38
C LYS A 96 22.25 -1.83 -8.58
N ASP A 97 21.15 -1.77 -7.85
CA ASP A 97 20.58 -2.83 -7.03
C ASP A 97 19.33 -3.28 -7.79
N ASN A 98 19.37 -4.44 -8.44
CA ASN A 98 18.34 -4.88 -9.36
C ASN A 98 17.97 -6.35 -9.07
N PHE A 99 16.79 -6.77 -9.53
CA PHE A 99 16.28 -8.11 -9.24
C PHE A 99 17.06 -9.25 -9.89
N GLN A 100 17.91 -8.97 -10.88
CA GLN A 100 18.84 -9.99 -11.38
C GLN A 100 19.96 -10.30 -10.37
N LYS A 101 20.40 -9.31 -9.59
CA LYS A 101 21.45 -9.48 -8.57
C LYS A 101 20.89 -9.94 -7.23
N ASP A 102 19.70 -9.46 -6.88
CA ASP A 102 19.01 -9.76 -5.63
C ASP A 102 17.54 -10.11 -5.94
N PRO A 103 17.26 -11.36 -6.32
CA PRO A 103 15.92 -11.82 -6.70
C PRO A 103 14.88 -11.59 -5.60
N PRO A 104 13.69 -11.08 -5.93
CA PRO A 104 12.67 -10.81 -4.93
C PRO A 104 11.96 -12.10 -4.51
N ASN A 105 11.47 -12.12 -3.28
CA ASN A 105 10.46 -13.07 -2.89
C ASN A 105 9.10 -12.59 -3.39
N ALA A 106 8.20 -13.54 -3.58
CA ALA A 106 6.83 -13.26 -3.89
C ALA A 106 5.89 -14.28 -3.26
N THR A 107 4.71 -13.79 -2.86
CA THR A 107 3.61 -14.65 -2.45
C THR A 107 2.61 -14.73 -3.59
N LEU A 108 2.43 -15.93 -4.14
CA LEU A 108 1.34 -16.26 -5.02
C LEU A 108 0.09 -16.53 -4.17
N SER A 109 -1.01 -15.86 -4.51
CA SER A 109 -2.36 -16.19 -4.06
C SER A 109 -3.18 -16.59 -5.29
N VAL A 110 -3.82 -17.76 -5.23
CA VAL A 110 -4.53 -18.34 -6.38
C VAL A 110 -5.74 -19.14 -5.92
N VAL A 111 -6.79 -19.15 -6.76
CA VAL A 111 -7.95 -20.03 -6.54
C VAL A 111 -7.80 -21.29 -7.40
N VAL A 112 -7.87 -22.45 -6.75
CA VAL A 112 -7.84 -23.79 -7.38
C VAL A 112 -9.07 -24.55 -6.93
N ASP A 113 -9.90 -24.99 -7.89
CA ASP A 113 -11.14 -25.74 -7.61
C ASP A 113 -12.05 -25.08 -6.55
N GLY A 114 -12.13 -23.75 -6.58
CA GLY A 114 -12.94 -22.95 -5.65
C GLY A 114 -12.32 -22.76 -4.26
N LYS A 115 -11.05 -23.14 -4.06
CA LYS A 115 -10.32 -22.98 -2.80
C LYS A 115 -9.13 -22.04 -2.98
N GLU A 116 -8.92 -21.18 -1.99
CA GLU A 116 -7.75 -20.31 -1.92
C GLU A 116 -6.51 -21.13 -1.57
N GLN A 117 -5.41 -20.87 -2.27
CA GLN A 117 -4.11 -21.45 -2.06
C GLN A 117 -3.04 -20.36 -2.11
N THR A 118 -2.03 -20.50 -1.26
CA THR A 118 -0.88 -19.58 -1.24
C THR A 118 0.43 -20.34 -1.28
N ALA A 119 1.42 -19.74 -1.93
CA ALA A 119 2.79 -20.23 -1.96
C ALA A 119 3.76 -19.05 -1.99
N VAL A 120 4.95 -19.25 -1.42
CA VAL A 120 6.03 -18.27 -1.43
C VAL A 120 7.12 -18.79 -2.37
N VAL A 121 7.56 -17.93 -3.29
CA VAL A 121 8.55 -18.23 -4.33
C VAL A 121 9.59 -17.13 -4.40
N GLU A 122 10.81 -17.45 -4.83
CA GLU A 122 11.77 -16.47 -5.32
C GLU A 122 11.64 -16.40 -6.85
N LEU A 123 11.59 -15.19 -7.41
CA LEU A 123 11.35 -14.96 -8.84
C LEU A 123 12.64 -14.63 -9.59
N SER A 124 12.81 -15.17 -10.80
CA SER A 124 13.92 -14.81 -11.67
C SER A 124 13.55 -14.88 -13.15
N ASN A 125 14.39 -14.27 -14.00
CA ASN A 125 14.32 -14.33 -15.47
C ASN A 125 12.91 -14.07 -16.06
N PRO A 126 12.29 -12.91 -15.82
CA PRO A 126 10.97 -12.59 -16.36
C PRO A 126 10.97 -12.60 -17.89
N ARG A 127 9.91 -13.14 -18.49
CA ARG A 127 9.71 -13.20 -19.94
C ARG A 127 8.25 -12.90 -20.26
N LEU A 128 8.00 -11.81 -20.97
CA LEU A 128 6.66 -11.41 -21.41
C LEU A 128 6.45 -11.78 -22.88
N ALA A 129 5.43 -12.59 -23.16
CA ALA A 129 5.01 -12.96 -24.51
C ALA A 129 3.51 -12.64 -24.68
N GLY A 130 3.19 -11.56 -25.39
CA GLY A 130 1.82 -11.03 -25.41
C GLY A 130 1.41 -10.59 -24.00
N ASN A 131 0.39 -11.25 -23.43
CA ASN A 131 -0.08 -11.00 -22.06
C ASN A 131 0.31 -12.12 -21.09
N ASP A 132 1.15 -13.08 -21.52
CA ASP A 132 1.61 -14.15 -20.64
C ASP A 132 3.00 -13.82 -20.12
N LEU A 133 3.13 -13.77 -18.80
CA LEU A 133 4.35 -13.42 -18.10
C LEU A 133 4.88 -14.64 -17.35
N THR A 134 6.03 -15.13 -17.79
CA THR A 134 6.70 -16.27 -17.18
C THR A 134 7.88 -15.84 -16.33
N TYR A 135 8.00 -16.44 -15.15
CA TYR A 135 9.17 -16.37 -14.28
C TYR A 135 9.76 -17.78 -14.11
N ASP A 136 11.08 -17.86 -13.98
CA ASP A 136 11.70 -19.01 -13.32
C ASP A 136 11.48 -18.85 -11.82
N VAL A 137 11.07 -19.93 -11.14
CA VAL A 137 10.71 -19.86 -9.73
C VAL A 137 11.47 -20.89 -8.90
N ARG A 138 11.90 -20.46 -7.72
CA ARG A 138 12.32 -21.36 -6.63
C ARG A 138 11.25 -21.33 -5.55
N VAL A 139 10.60 -22.46 -5.30
CA VAL A 139 9.58 -22.55 -4.24
C VAL A 139 10.27 -22.49 -2.88
N LEU A 140 9.84 -21.55 -2.04
CA LEU A 140 10.37 -21.33 -0.70
C LEU A 140 9.44 -21.92 0.37
N ASN A 141 8.13 -21.85 0.16
CA ASN A 141 7.14 -22.39 1.09
C ASN A 141 5.79 -22.63 0.41
N GLY A 142 5.07 -23.68 0.83
CA GLY A 142 3.75 -24.03 0.32
C GLY A 142 3.78 -24.82 -0.99
N ASP A 143 2.59 -25.25 -1.43
CA ASP A 143 2.43 -26.04 -2.65
C ASP A 143 2.09 -25.11 -3.82
N MET A 144 2.70 -25.37 -4.99
CA MET A 144 2.39 -24.66 -6.24
C MET A 144 1.43 -25.49 -7.09
N PRO A 145 0.28 -24.96 -7.50
CA PRO A 145 -0.63 -25.72 -8.34
C PRO A 145 -0.11 -25.77 -9.78
N GLN A 146 -0.21 -26.93 -10.44
CA GLN A 146 0.15 -27.04 -11.86
C GLN A 146 -0.66 -26.09 -12.75
N LYS A 147 -1.90 -25.82 -12.35
CA LYS A 147 -2.80 -24.83 -12.95
C LYS A 147 -3.71 -24.22 -11.89
N GLY A 148 -4.04 -22.94 -12.03
CA GLY A 148 -5.01 -22.24 -11.20
C GLY A 148 -5.75 -21.16 -11.97
N GLY A 149 -6.86 -20.69 -11.39
CA GLY A 149 -7.64 -19.57 -11.93
C GLY A 149 -6.99 -18.23 -11.62
N SER A 150 -7.82 -17.21 -11.39
CA SER A 150 -7.35 -15.86 -11.07
C SER A 150 -6.29 -15.88 -9.97
N ALA A 151 -5.19 -15.18 -10.24
CA ALA A 151 -4.01 -15.18 -9.40
C ALA A 151 -3.55 -13.75 -9.12
N THR A 152 -3.04 -13.55 -7.91
CA THR A 152 -2.38 -12.32 -7.48
C THR A 152 -0.99 -12.67 -6.96
N LEU A 153 0.01 -11.96 -7.47
CA LEU A 153 1.41 -12.13 -7.08
C LEU A 153 1.85 -10.88 -6.33
N PHE A 154 2.12 -11.03 -5.03
CA PHE A 154 2.67 -9.98 -4.18
C PHE A 154 4.19 -10.11 -4.17
N ILE A 155 4.92 -9.09 -4.59
CA ILE A 155 6.37 -9.13 -4.78
C ILE A 155 7.02 -8.12 -3.84
N ASP A 156 8.05 -8.54 -3.10
CA ASP A 156 8.78 -7.66 -2.19
C ASP A 156 10.02 -7.00 -2.82
N TRP A 157 10.40 -5.83 -2.31
CA TRP A 157 11.69 -5.21 -2.59
C TRP A 157 12.11 -4.22 -1.49
N TRP A 158 13.30 -4.41 -0.94
CA TRP A 158 13.87 -3.57 0.14
C TRP A 158 14.46 -2.23 -0.34
N TYR A 159 14.57 -2.02 -1.66
CA TYR A 159 15.14 -0.79 -2.20
C TYR A 159 14.47 -0.47 -3.53
N GLY A 160 13.19 -0.06 -3.50
CA GLY A 160 12.41 0.08 -4.73
C GLY A 160 12.98 1.05 -5.78
N PRO A 161 12.31 1.18 -6.94
CA PRO A 161 12.88 1.88 -8.09
C PRO A 161 13.31 3.29 -7.69
N TYR A 162 14.62 3.56 -7.84
CA TYR A 162 15.17 4.90 -7.60
C TYR A 162 14.49 5.89 -8.53
N GLY A 163 14.21 7.11 -8.06
CA GLY A 163 13.74 8.21 -8.88
C GLY A 163 12.26 8.11 -9.25
N GLY A 164 11.49 9.12 -8.85
CA GLY A 164 10.06 9.20 -9.10
C GLY A 164 9.50 10.48 -8.48
N VAL A 165 8.42 10.99 -9.06
CA VAL A 165 7.76 12.20 -8.55
C VAL A 165 6.50 11.78 -7.80
N CYS A 166 6.44 12.16 -6.54
CA CYS A 166 5.31 11.95 -5.67
C CYS A 166 4.49 13.23 -5.52
N HIS A 167 3.19 13.08 -5.32
CA HIS A 167 2.28 14.19 -5.01
C HIS A 167 1.26 13.75 -3.95
N TYR A 168 0.81 14.70 -3.15
CA TYR A 168 -0.28 14.45 -2.22
C TYR A 168 -1.63 14.52 -2.93
N GLY A 169 -2.48 13.54 -2.65
CA GLY A 169 -3.87 13.52 -3.09
C GLY A 169 -4.78 14.34 -2.16
N PRO A 170 -6.04 14.59 -2.58
CA PRO A 170 -7.03 15.37 -1.81
C PRO A 170 -7.31 14.83 -0.40
N TRP A 171 -7.00 13.57 -0.15
CA TRP A 171 -7.26 12.86 1.12
C TRP A 171 -5.99 12.60 1.93
N GLY A 172 -4.88 13.28 1.63
CA GLY A 172 -3.60 13.14 2.34
C GLY A 172 -2.76 11.91 1.96
N GLY A 173 -3.25 11.03 1.08
CA GLY A 173 -2.47 9.92 0.54
C GLY A 173 -1.39 10.40 -0.43
N VAL A 174 -0.22 9.75 -0.43
CA VAL A 174 0.87 10.07 -1.37
C VAL A 174 0.81 9.15 -2.58
N ARG A 175 0.82 9.74 -3.76
CA ARG A 175 0.80 9.05 -5.06
C ARG A 175 2.13 9.29 -5.78
N CYS A 176 2.83 8.25 -6.20
CA CYS A 176 4.11 8.36 -6.89
C CYS A 176 4.05 7.83 -8.32
N PHE A 177 4.75 8.51 -9.22
CA PHE A 177 4.95 8.12 -10.60
C PHE A 177 6.46 8.00 -10.87
N HIS A 178 6.87 6.88 -11.47
CA HIS A 178 8.28 6.62 -11.78
C HIS A 178 8.47 6.65 -13.31
N PRO A 179 9.43 7.41 -13.85
CA PRO A 179 9.51 7.74 -15.29
C PRO A 179 10.10 6.65 -16.20
N TRP A 180 10.11 5.38 -15.79
CA TRP A 180 10.80 4.29 -16.49
C TRP A 180 9.91 3.55 -17.48
#